data_AF-A0A1V5Q373-F1
#
_entry.id   AF-A0A1V5Q373-F1
#
_cell.length_a   1.000
_cell.length_b   1.000
_cell.length_c   1.000
_cell.angle_alpha   90.00
_cell.angle_beta   90.00
_cell.angle_gamma   90.00
#
_symmetry.space_group_name_H-M   'P 1'
#
loop_
_entity.id
_entity.type
_entity.pdbx_description
1 polymer ?
#
loop_
_entity_poly.entity_id
_entity_poly.type
_entity_poly.pdbx_seq_one_letter_code
_entity_poly.pdbx_strand_id
1 'polypeptide(L)'
;MALHLYEDAQLTRPLSEGDMSAPDFAVFDGEHGSYSDKQLYIAVERTRLAEALTDSSTVVRVQDTRRFRNNELILVDSEQMLILSGAGTLQMTVQRGYNQTFPVGHDSGKLVHSGYNYLAYSVAGIETTDGVMQPCLWCQLSEVRENLGGAVFGQALSLASGSQPPIVHQDVALSFWRRFTCPANTPVQYKLNVKLQVMALEIPLAFQIG
;
A
#
# COMPACT_ATOMS: atom_id res chain seq x y z
N MET A 1 1.52 4.01 9.11
CA MET A 1 1.79 3.93 7.68
C MET A 1 0.52 3.54 6.97
N ALA A 2 0.03 4.42 6.13
CA ALA A 2 -1.16 4.24 5.31
C ALA A 2 -0.78 3.99 3.84
N LEU A 3 0.32 3.29 3.60
CA LEU A 3 0.78 2.87 2.28
C LEU A 3 0.74 1.35 2.26
N HIS A 4 0.09 0.77 1.24
CA HIS A 4 -0.19 -0.65 1.18
C HIS A 4 0.13 -1.26 -0.17
N LEU A 5 0.45 -2.56 -0.14
CA LEU A 5 0.67 -3.40 -1.32
C LEU A 5 -0.61 -4.08 -1.80
N TYR A 6 -0.72 -4.25 -3.11
CA TYR A 6 -1.86 -4.88 -3.78
C TYR A 6 -1.41 -5.79 -4.92
N GLU A 7 -2.18 -6.85 -5.19
CA GLU A 7 -1.93 -7.77 -6.30
C GLU A 7 -2.47 -7.28 -7.65
N ASP A 8 -3.35 -6.28 -7.64
CA ASP A 8 -4.09 -5.84 -8.82
C ASP A 8 -4.08 -4.32 -9.00
N ALA A 9 -4.14 -3.87 -10.26
CA ALA A 9 -4.16 -2.45 -10.62
C ALA A 9 -5.40 -1.70 -10.12
N GLN A 10 -6.49 -2.41 -9.80
CA GLN A 10 -7.71 -1.81 -9.26
C GLN A 10 -7.65 -1.64 -7.74
N LEU A 11 -6.59 -2.14 -7.09
CA LEU A 11 -6.32 -2.00 -5.65
C LEU A 11 -7.43 -2.61 -4.80
N THR A 12 -7.90 -3.77 -5.22
CA THR A 12 -9.01 -4.51 -4.60
C THR A 12 -8.52 -5.70 -3.77
N ARG A 13 -7.29 -6.17 -4.00
CA ARG A 13 -6.67 -7.32 -3.34
C ARG A 13 -5.44 -6.88 -2.56
N PRO A 14 -5.61 -6.39 -1.33
CA PRO A 14 -4.48 -5.99 -0.49
C PRO A 14 -3.64 -7.20 -0.10
N LEU A 15 -2.33 -6.99 -0.04
CA LEU A 15 -1.37 -7.94 0.52
C LEU A 15 -1.10 -7.62 2.00
N SER A 16 -0.67 -8.65 2.73
CA SER A 16 -0.17 -8.51 4.10
C SER A 16 1.26 -7.98 4.11
N GLU A 17 1.49 -7.02 4.99
CA GLU A 17 2.79 -6.37 5.21
C GLU A 17 3.39 -6.78 6.56
N GLY A 18 3.17 -8.01 7.02
CA GLY A 18 3.67 -8.41 8.34
C GLY A 18 3.03 -9.61 9.00
N ASP A 19 1.72 -9.78 8.84
CA ASP A 19 0.90 -10.72 9.62
C ASP A 19 0.53 -12.01 8.87
N MET A 20 0.89 -12.11 7.59
CA MET A 20 0.61 -13.24 6.70
C MET A 20 -0.89 -13.54 6.50
N SER A 21 -1.81 -12.62 6.85
CA SER A 21 -3.26 -12.81 6.68
C SER A 21 -3.70 -12.83 5.21
N ALA A 22 -2.94 -12.16 4.34
CA ALA A 22 -3.12 -12.12 2.89
C ALA A 22 -1.74 -12.21 2.20
N PRO A 23 -1.08 -13.36 2.24
CA PRO A 23 0.29 -13.49 1.78
C PRO A 23 0.37 -13.50 0.26
N ASP A 24 1.52 -13.10 -0.25
CA ASP A 24 1.82 -13.29 -1.66
C ASP A 24 2.11 -14.75 -1.96
N PHE A 25 1.24 -15.39 -2.76
CA PHE A 25 1.34 -16.82 -3.05
C PHE A 25 1.91 -17.10 -4.45
N ALA A 26 2.79 -18.10 -4.53
CA ALA A 26 3.30 -18.71 -5.76
C ALA A 26 3.62 -20.20 -5.53
N VAL A 27 3.48 -21.01 -6.59
CA VAL A 27 3.86 -22.43 -6.58
C VAL A 27 5.16 -22.58 -7.37
N PHE A 28 6.12 -23.31 -6.81
CA PHE A 28 7.41 -23.56 -7.44
C PHE A 28 7.64 -25.05 -7.69
N ASP A 29 8.23 -25.34 -8.84
CA ASP A 29 8.97 -26.58 -9.06
C ASP A 29 10.36 -26.42 -8.44
N GLY A 30 10.59 -27.13 -7.33
CA GLY A 30 11.88 -27.18 -6.66
C GLY A 30 12.81 -28.27 -7.20
N GLU A 31 12.29 -29.26 -7.93
CA GLU A 31 13.11 -30.33 -8.52
C GLU A 31 13.98 -29.76 -9.64
N HIS A 32 13.36 -29.11 -10.61
CA HIS A 32 14.05 -28.50 -11.76
C HIS A 32 14.43 -27.03 -11.52
N GLY A 33 13.92 -26.44 -10.44
CA GLY A 33 14.02 -25.01 -10.21
C GLY A 33 13.03 -24.24 -11.07
N SER A 34 12.56 -23.11 -10.57
CA SER A 34 11.55 -22.30 -11.23
C SER A 34 11.55 -20.89 -10.68
N TYR A 35 10.87 -19.98 -11.38
CA TYR A 35 10.65 -18.63 -10.88
C TYR A 35 9.22 -18.20 -11.16
N SER A 36 8.76 -17.20 -10.39
CA SER A 36 7.45 -16.60 -10.51
C SER A 36 7.61 -15.10 -10.53
N ASP A 37 7.17 -14.49 -11.64
CA ASP A 37 7.09 -13.05 -11.78
C ASP A 37 5.66 -12.60 -11.46
N LYS A 38 5.51 -11.55 -10.67
CA LYS A 38 4.22 -10.92 -10.43
C LYS A 38 4.40 -9.40 -10.37
N GLN A 39 3.54 -8.68 -11.10
CA GLN A 39 3.42 -7.24 -10.96
C GLN A 39 2.62 -6.95 -9.70
N LEU A 40 3.14 -6.07 -8.87
CA LEU A 40 2.51 -5.60 -7.65
C LEU A 40 2.31 -4.10 -7.72
N TYR A 41 1.36 -3.64 -6.91
CA TYR A 41 0.99 -2.24 -6.85
C TYR A 41 1.16 -1.73 -5.44
N ILE A 42 1.56 -0.47 -5.32
CA ILE A 42 1.68 0.22 -4.06
C ILE A 42 0.87 1.51 -4.14
N ALA A 43 0.08 1.74 -3.09
CA ALA A 43 -0.96 2.74 -3.10
C ALA A 43 -1.27 3.16 -1.67
N VAL A 44 -1.69 4.41 -1.49
CA VAL A 44 -2.17 4.85 -0.18
C VAL A 44 -3.46 4.13 0.18
N GLU A 45 -3.67 3.99 1.48
CA GLU A 45 -4.89 3.46 2.06
C GLU A 45 -6.07 4.29 1.58
N ARG A 46 -7.09 3.59 1.10
CA ARG A 46 -8.19 4.23 0.39
C ARG A 46 -9.47 3.43 0.55
N THR A 47 -10.60 4.00 0.22
CA THR A 47 -11.89 3.31 0.11
C THR A 47 -12.80 4.16 -0.74
N ARG A 48 -14.10 3.86 -0.74
CA ARG A 48 -15.13 4.69 -1.35
C ARG A 48 -16.20 5.01 -0.34
N LEU A 49 -16.81 6.18 -0.49
CA LEU A 49 -18.03 6.52 0.20
C LEU A 49 -19.13 5.51 -0.14
N ALA A 50 -19.80 4.98 0.87
CA ALA A 50 -20.96 4.11 0.71
C ALA A 50 -22.21 4.92 0.34
N GLU A 51 -22.28 6.17 0.77
CA GLU A 51 -23.39 7.09 0.53
C GLU A 51 -22.88 8.52 0.34
N ALA A 52 -23.73 9.41 -0.17
CA ALA A 52 -23.39 10.81 -0.34
C ALA A 52 -23.25 11.52 1.02
N LEU A 53 -22.37 12.52 1.08
CA LEU A 53 -22.20 13.42 2.22
C LEU A 53 -22.83 14.78 1.89
N THR A 54 -23.55 15.35 2.87
CA THR A 54 -23.91 16.77 2.87
C THR A 54 -22.77 17.60 3.47
N ASP A 55 -22.78 18.91 3.31
CA ASP A 55 -21.82 19.84 3.95
C ASP A 55 -21.85 19.82 5.49
N SER A 56 -22.95 19.37 6.10
CA SER A 56 -23.11 19.23 7.55
C SER A 56 -22.85 17.82 8.09
N SER A 57 -22.61 16.84 7.23
CA SER A 57 -22.41 15.44 7.63
C SER A 57 -21.12 15.29 8.44
N THR A 58 -21.19 14.75 9.66
CA THR A 58 -20.04 14.46 10.54
C THR A 58 -19.74 12.96 10.62
N VAL A 59 -20.54 12.14 9.95
CA VAL A 59 -20.38 10.70 9.86
C VAL A 59 -20.09 10.36 8.41
N VAL A 60 -18.97 9.66 8.20
CA VAL A 60 -18.54 9.14 6.90
C VAL A 60 -18.76 7.64 6.88
N ARG A 61 -19.61 7.15 5.96
CA ARG A 61 -19.80 5.72 5.73
C ARG A 61 -19.01 5.27 4.51
N VAL A 62 -18.29 4.15 4.64
CA VAL A 62 -17.38 3.64 3.62
C VAL A 62 -17.75 2.22 3.22
N GLN A 63 -17.32 1.81 2.02
CA GLN A 63 -17.70 0.51 1.43
C GLN A 63 -16.97 -0.69 2.06
N ASP A 64 -15.79 -0.48 2.65
CA ASP A 64 -14.99 -1.53 3.27
C ASP A 64 -14.22 -1.01 4.51
N THR A 65 -13.91 -1.92 5.43
CA THR A 65 -13.29 -1.61 6.74
C THR A 65 -11.76 -1.50 6.63
N ARG A 66 -11.28 -0.60 5.77
CA ARG A 66 -9.83 -0.45 5.50
C ARG A 66 -9.06 0.01 6.74
N ARG A 67 -7.73 -0.01 6.65
CA ARG A 67 -6.79 0.14 7.78
C ARG A 67 -6.63 1.59 8.29
N PHE A 68 -7.66 2.42 8.11
CA PHE A 68 -7.72 3.76 8.69
C PHE A 68 -7.61 3.72 10.21
N ARG A 69 -7.10 4.79 10.80
CA ARG A 69 -6.90 4.94 12.24
C ARG A 69 -7.60 6.19 12.77
N ASN A 70 -7.96 6.18 14.05
CA ASN A 70 -8.40 7.41 14.70
C ASN A 70 -7.20 8.39 14.74
N ASN A 71 -7.50 9.69 14.66
CA ASN A 71 -6.55 10.79 14.53
C ASN A 71 -5.77 10.83 13.21
N GLU A 72 -6.20 10.08 12.20
CA GLU A 72 -5.69 10.16 10.84
C GLU A 72 -6.50 11.16 10.01
N LEU A 73 -5.82 11.85 9.08
CA LEU A 73 -6.48 12.66 8.07
C LEU A 73 -6.96 11.78 6.92
N ILE A 74 -8.14 12.07 6.40
CA ILE A 74 -8.64 11.53 5.14
C ILE A 74 -8.95 12.67 4.18
N LEU A 75 -8.90 12.37 2.89
CA LEU A 75 -9.20 13.29 1.81
C LEU A 75 -10.34 12.72 0.95
N VAL A 76 -11.34 13.56 0.68
CA VAL A 76 -12.39 13.30 -0.31
C VAL A 76 -12.43 14.48 -1.26
N ASP A 77 -12.21 14.24 -2.56
CA ASP A 77 -11.95 15.29 -3.55
C ASP A 77 -10.85 16.25 -3.04
N SER A 78 -11.18 17.49 -2.66
CA SER A 78 -10.25 18.48 -2.08
C SER A 78 -10.50 18.78 -0.60
N GLU A 79 -11.47 18.11 0.03
CA GLU A 79 -11.76 18.30 1.45
C GLU A 79 -10.91 17.36 2.32
N GLN A 80 -10.21 17.93 3.30
CA GLN A 80 -9.52 17.19 4.35
C GLN A 80 -10.45 17.03 5.56
N MET A 81 -10.50 15.84 6.14
CA MET A 81 -11.28 15.53 7.33
C MET A 81 -10.40 14.78 8.34
N LEU A 82 -10.53 15.08 9.63
CA LEU A 82 -9.84 14.35 10.69
C LEU A 82 -10.77 13.26 11.25
N ILE A 83 -10.32 12.01 11.26
CA ILE A 83 -11.08 10.93 11.90
C ILE A 83 -10.97 11.07 13.42
N LEU A 84 -12.11 11.27 14.08
CA LEU A 84 -12.18 11.38 15.55
C LEU A 84 -12.40 10.00 16.19
N SER A 85 -13.22 9.16 15.56
CA SER A 85 -13.56 7.83 16.07
C SER A 85 -14.12 6.91 14.98
N GLY A 86 -14.23 5.61 15.27
CA GLY A 86 -14.85 4.62 14.38
C GLY A 86 -13.95 4.09 13.26
N ALA A 87 -12.67 4.48 13.23
CA ALA A 87 -11.71 3.94 12.27
C ALA A 87 -11.60 2.41 12.37
N GLY A 88 -11.37 1.75 11.24
CA GLY A 88 -11.41 0.28 11.13
C GLY A 88 -12.81 -0.32 11.09
N THR A 89 -13.86 0.51 11.06
CA THR A 89 -15.25 0.08 10.83
C THR A 89 -15.81 0.72 9.56
N LEU A 90 -17.05 0.38 9.17
CA LEU A 90 -17.71 0.98 8.00
C LEU A 90 -18.21 2.41 8.25
N GLN A 91 -18.07 2.93 9.47
CA GLN A 91 -18.59 4.24 9.88
C GLN A 91 -17.56 4.99 10.73
N MET A 92 -17.08 6.12 10.22
CA MET A 92 -16.14 6.99 10.90
C MET A 92 -16.83 8.29 11.30
N THR A 93 -16.59 8.77 12.51
CA THR A 93 -16.97 10.14 12.91
C THR A 93 -15.80 11.05 12.63
N VAL A 94 -16.03 12.14 11.92
CA VAL A 94 -14.98 13.04 11.43
C VAL A 94 -15.21 14.48 11.85
N GLN A 95 -14.13 15.23 12.02
CA GLN A 95 -14.14 16.67 11.90
C GLN A 95 -13.95 17.05 10.44
N ARG A 96 -14.99 17.66 9.86
CA ARG A 96 -15.03 18.22 8.50
C ARG A 96 -14.19 19.49 8.39
N GLY A 97 -13.81 19.86 7.16
CA GLY A 97 -13.12 21.12 6.90
C GLY A 97 -11.79 21.29 7.65
N TYR A 98 -11.06 20.19 7.83
CA TYR A 98 -9.79 20.21 8.54
C TYR A 98 -8.71 20.92 7.70
N ASN A 99 -7.65 21.43 8.33
CA ASN A 99 -6.59 22.17 7.64
C ASN A 99 -7.13 23.31 6.73
N GLN A 100 -8.19 23.98 7.19
CA GLN A 100 -8.89 25.08 6.49
C GLN A 100 -9.49 24.71 5.13
N THR A 101 -9.73 23.43 4.86
CA THR A 101 -10.62 23.08 3.75
C THR A 101 -12.07 23.41 4.13
N PHE A 102 -12.97 23.47 3.14
CA PHE A 102 -14.38 23.74 3.39
C PHE A 102 -15.19 22.45 3.33
N PRO A 103 -16.12 22.24 4.28
CA PRO A 103 -17.12 21.20 4.14
C PRO A 103 -17.95 21.39 2.87
N VAL A 104 -17.91 20.41 1.95
CA VAL A 104 -18.75 20.39 0.75
C VAL A 104 -19.56 19.09 0.63
N GLY A 105 -20.52 19.05 -0.30
CA GLY A 105 -21.20 17.82 -0.64
C GLY A 105 -20.29 16.88 -1.43
N HIS A 106 -20.38 15.56 -1.18
CA HIS A 106 -19.69 14.53 -1.95
C HIS A 106 -20.67 13.44 -2.37
N ASP A 107 -20.58 12.98 -3.62
CA ASP A 107 -21.42 11.89 -4.12
C ASP A 107 -21.01 10.53 -3.53
N SER A 108 -21.95 9.58 -3.52
CA SER A 108 -21.63 8.18 -3.23
C SER A 108 -20.59 7.62 -4.22
N GLY A 109 -19.73 6.72 -3.76
CA GLY A 109 -18.69 6.10 -4.57
C GLY A 109 -17.42 6.94 -4.75
N LYS A 110 -17.41 8.20 -4.28
CA LYS A 110 -16.20 9.04 -4.26
C LYS A 110 -15.10 8.37 -3.45
N LEU A 111 -13.87 8.51 -3.93
CA LEU A 111 -12.71 7.95 -3.26
C LEU A 111 -12.43 8.71 -1.96
N VAL A 112 -12.16 7.95 -0.92
CA VAL A 112 -11.66 8.43 0.37
C VAL A 112 -10.23 7.90 0.47
N HIS A 113 -9.24 8.76 0.62
CA HIS A 113 -7.84 8.35 0.76
C HIS A 113 -7.28 8.83 2.09
N SER A 114 -6.29 8.14 2.64
CA SER A 114 -5.49 8.68 3.72
C SER A 114 -4.75 9.95 3.28
N GLY A 115 -4.80 10.97 4.12
CA GLY A 115 -4.30 12.32 3.86
C GLY A 115 -2.79 12.44 4.08
N TYR A 116 -2.01 11.62 3.38
CA TYR A 116 -0.56 11.66 3.42
C TYR A 116 0.05 11.67 2.03
N ASN A 117 1.13 12.43 1.88
CA ASN A 117 2.10 12.28 0.81
C ASN A 117 3.24 11.39 1.28
N TYR A 118 3.92 10.72 0.34
CA TYR A 118 5.05 9.86 0.66
C TYR A 118 6.29 10.27 -0.12
N LEU A 119 7.42 10.31 0.59
CA LEU A 119 8.77 10.49 0.03
C LEU A 119 9.64 9.26 0.31
N ALA A 120 10.70 9.10 -0.48
CA ALA A 120 11.77 8.12 -0.24
C ALA A 120 11.24 6.71 0.05
N TYR A 121 10.54 6.13 -0.92
CA TYR A 121 9.87 4.85 -0.75
C TYR A 121 10.68 3.71 -1.36
N SER A 122 10.74 2.61 -0.61
CA SER A 122 11.39 1.39 -1.03
C SER A 122 10.58 0.17 -0.63
N VAL A 123 10.68 -0.87 -1.45
CA VAL A 123 10.13 -2.19 -1.14
C VAL A 123 11.28 -3.18 -1.02
N ALA A 124 11.23 -4.03 0.00
CA ALA A 124 12.18 -5.12 0.18
C ALA A 124 11.43 -6.44 0.41
N GLY A 125 11.94 -7.53 -0.18
CA GLY A 125 11.58 -8.86 0.28
C GLY A 125 12.37 -9.17 1.55
N ILE A 126 11.69 -9.50 2.64
CA ILE A 126 12.28 -9.82 3.94
C ILE A 126 11.87 -11.23 4.34
N GLU A 127 12.82 -12.00 4.83
CA GLU A 127 12.58 -13.29 5.47
C GLU A 127 12.51 -13.07 6.98
N THR A 128 11.52 -13.68 7.63
CA THR A 128 11.44 -13.70 9.09
C THR A 128 11.72 -15.10 9.61
N THR A 129 12.85 -15.31 10.28
CA THR A 129 13.18 -16.59 10.93
C THR A 129 13.39 -16.32 12.41
N ASP A 130 12.62 -16.98 13.28
CA ASP A 130 12.69 -16.82 14.74
C ASP A 130 12.64 -15.35 15.22
N GLY A 131 11.84 -14.53 14.53
CA GLY A 131 11.68 -13.10 14.82
C GLY A 131 12.80 -12.20 14.26
N VAL A 132 13.84 -12.77 13.65
CA VAL A 132 14.91 -12.01 12.97
C VAL A 132 14.47 -11.70 11.54
N MET A 133 14.55 -10.43 11.16
CA MET A 133 14.29 -9.94 9.82
C MET A 133 15.60 -9.83 9.02
N GLN A 134 15.64 -10.46 7.86
CA GLN A 134 16.80 -10.40 6.95
C GLN A 134 16.36 -10.27 5.49
N PRO A 135 17.19 -9.71 4.60
CA PRO A 135 16.91 -9.66 3.17
C PRO A 135 16.59 -11.05 2.59
N CYS A 136 15.53 -11.13 1.79
CA CYS A 136 15.11 -12.37 1.14
C CYS A 136 15.96 -12.66 -0.09
N LEU A 137 16.85 -13.64 0.00
CA LEU A 137 17.76 -14.01 -1.10
C LEU A 137 17.05 -14.77 -2.23
N TRP A 138 15.74 -14.98 -2.14
CA TRP A 138 14.92 -15.51 -3.23
C TRP A 138 14.18 -14.40 -3.98
N CYS A 139 14.19 -13.18 -3.46
CA CYS A 139 13.44 -12.05 -4.00
C CYS A 139 14.32 -11.15 -4.86
N GLN A 140 13.87 -10.87 -6.08
CA GLN A 140 14.40 -9.82 -6.93
C GLN A 140 13.27 -8.84 -7.24
N LEU A 141 13.58 -7.55 -7.24
CA LEU A 141 12.61 -6.48 -7.44
C LEU A 141 13.10 -5.54 -8.54
N SER A 142 12.19 -5.09 -9.41
CA SER A 142 12.48 -4.07 -10.42
C SER A 142 11.23 -3.29 -10.82
N GLU A 143 11.38 -2.03 -11.25
CA GLU A 143 10.26 -1.27 -11.85
C GLU A 143 9.84 -1.83 -13.22
N VAL A 144 10.76 -2.52 -13.90
CA VAL A 144 10.58 -3.04 -15.26
C VAL A 144 10.75 -4.55 -15.23
N ARG A 145 9.79 -5.28 -15.81
CA ARG A 145 9.76 -6.76 -15.76
C ARG A 145 11.02 -7.38 -16.33
N GLU A 146 11.48 -6.87 -17.48
CA GLU A 146 12.61 -7.40 -18.23
C GLU A 146 13.92 -7.33 -17.44
N ASN A 147 14.02 -6.39 -16.50
CA ASN A 147 15.20 -6.18 -15.67
C ASN A 147 15.27 -7.13 -14.46
N LEU A 148 14.20 -7.89 -14.17
CA LEU A 148 14.19 -8.84 -13.04
C LEU A 148 15.31 -9.87 -13.11
N GLY A 149 15.68 -10.32 -14.30
CA GLY A 149 16.76 -11.31 -14.47
C GLY A 149 18.13 -10.82 -14.02
N GLY A 150 18.37 -9.50 -14.02
CA GLY A 150 19.63 -8.88 -13.60
C GLY A 150 19.58 -8.19 -12.24
N ALA A 151 18.41 -8.13 -11.60
CA ALA A 151 18.25 -7.50 -10.29
C ALA A 151 18.96 -8.33 -9.19
N VAL A 152 19.48 -7.65 -8.16
CA VAL A 152 20.21 -8.32 -7.07
C VAL A 152 19.23 -8.93 -6.08
N PHE A 153 19.48 -10.19 -5.71
CA PHE A 153 18.67 -10.88 -4.71
C PHE A 153 18.72 -10.19 -3.34
N GLY A 154 17.55 -10.03 -2.71
CA GLY A 154 17.40 -9.39 -1.40
C GLY A 154 17.60 -7.87 -1.41
N GLN A 155 17.96 -7.26 -2.54
CA GLN A 155 18.14 -5.81 -2.61
C GLN A 155 16.77 -5.11 -2.56
N ALA A 156 16.68 -4.07 -1.73
CA ALA A 156 15.53 -3.20 -1.71
C ALA A 156 15.43 -2.42 -3.03
N LEU A 157 14.22 -2.33 -3.57
CA LEU A 157 13.91 -1.49 -4.72
C LEU A 157 13.43 -0.14 -4.21
N SER A 158 14.23 0.91 -4.45
CA SER A 158 13.73 2.28 -4.43
C SER A 158 12.94 2.49 -5.70
N LEU A 159 11.69 2.90 -5.55
CA LEU A 159 10.82 3.18 -6.67
C LEU A 159 10.88 4.69 -6.95
N ALA A 160 10.93 5.10 -8.22
CA ALA A 160 10.99 6.52 -8.59
C ALA A 160 9.71 6.96 -9.32
N SER A 161 8.99 7.94 -8.77
CA SER A 161 7.96 8.68 -9.49
C SER A 161 8.71 9.80 -10.21
N GLY A 162 8.43 10.01 -11.49
CA GLY A 162 9.28 10.73 -12.46
C GLY A 162 9.70 12.18 -12.17
N SER A 163 9.61 12.68 -10.93
CA SER A 163 10.21 13.94 -10.48
C SER A 163 11.02 13.72 -9.19
N GLN A 164 12.22 14.28 -9.08
CA GLN A 164 12.96 14.26 -7.81
C GLN A 164 12.58 15.47 -6.92
N PRO A 165 12.30 15.27 -5.62
CA PRO A 165 12.13 13.97 -4.96
C PRO A 165 10.79 13.32 -5.34
N PRO A 166 10.74 11.98 -5.46
CA PRO A 166 9.54 11.30 -5.92
C PRO A 166 8.46 11.40 -4.83
N ILE A 167 7.45 12.24 -5.07
CA ILE A 167 6.26 12.35 -4.24
C ILE A 167 5.23 11.38 -4.82
N VAL A 168 4.77 10.44 -4.01
CA VAL A 168 3.53 9.70 -4.32
C VAL A 168 2.38 10.50 -3.75
N HIS A 169 1.58 11.07 -4.65
CA HIS A 169 0.34 11.71 -4.27
C HIS A 169 -0.68 10.66 -3.84
N GLN A 170 -1.59 11.08 -2.98
CA GLN A 170 -2.65 10.28 -2.38
C GLN A 170 -3.59 9.59 -3.39
N ASP A 171 -3.57 9.97 -4.66
CA ASP A 171 -4.39 9.40 -5.74
C ASP A 171 -3.59 8.48 -6.68
N VAL A 172 -2.25 8.46 -6.56
CA VAL A 172 -1.38 7.69 -7.45
C VAL A 172 -1.22 6.25 -6.94
N ALA A 173 -1.25 5.30 -7.88
CA ALA A 173 -0.77 3.94 -7.68
C ALA A 173 0.52 3.76 -8.46
N LEU A 174 1.56 3.28 -7.80
CA LEU A 174 2.79 2.86 -8.47
C LEU A 174 2.78 1.35 -8.63
N SER A 175 3.55 0.85 -9.59
CA SER A 175 3.70 -0.58 -9.81
C SER A 175 5.16 -0.97 -9.90
N PHE A 176 5.45 -2.20 -9.54
CA PHE A 176 6.75 -2.81 -9.68
C PHE A 176 6.60 -4.31 -9.93
N TRP A 177 7.66 -4.92 -10.38
CA TRP A 177 7.75 -6.34 -10.62
C TRP A 177 8.56 -7.00 -9.51
N ARG A 178 8.08 -8.15 -9.08
CA ARG A 178 8.81 -9.06 -8.21
C ARG A 178 9.03 -10.37 -8.94
N ARG A 179 10.23 -10.91 -8.78
CA ARG A 179 10.55 -12.30 -9.07
C ARG A 179 10.89 -13.00 -7.77
N PHE A 180 10.25 -14.14 -7.54
CA PHE A 180 10.75 -15.15 -6.62
C PHE A 180 11.38 -16.29 -7.40
N THR A 181 12.60 -16.67 -7.04
CA THR A 181 13.35 -17.75 -7.70
C THR A 181 13.59 -18.90 -6.72
N CYS A 182 13.10 -20.08 -7.08
CA CYS A 182 13.35 -21.34 -6.40
C CYS A 182 14.47 -22.09 -7.14
N PRO A 183 15.65 -22.31 -6.54
CA PRO A 183 16.70 -23.10 -7.16
C PRO A 183 16.29 -24.56 -7.40
N ALA A 184 16.94 -25.22 -8.36
CA ALA A 184 16.80 -26.67 -8.54
C ALA A 184 17.28 -27.44 -7.30
N ASN A 185 16.74 -28.63 -7.08
CA ASN A 185 16.94 -29.46 -5.89
C ASN A 185 16.50 -28.80 -4.57
N THR A 186 15.51 -27.92 -4.61
CA THR A 186 14.92 -27.30 -3.41
C THR A 186 13.70 -28.10 -2.92
N PRO A 187 13.60 -28.45 -1.63
CA PRO A 187 12.44 -29.18 -1.10
C PRO A 187 11.10 -28.43 -1.21
N VAL A 188 10.00 -29.18 -1.36
CA VAL A 188 8.63 -28.69 -1.68
C VAL A 188 7.99 -27.77 -0.61
N GLN A 189 8.64 -27.54 0.54
CA GLN A 189 8.05 -26.82 1.69
C GLN A 189 8.89 -25.62 2.20
N TYR A 190 9.80 -25.11 1.39
CA TYR A 190 10.94 -24.37 1.97
C TYR A 190 10.68 -22.89 2.31
N LYS A 191 9.67 -22.22 1.71
CA LYS A 191 9.54 -20.77 1.82
C LYS A 191 8.12 -20.29 2.14
N LEU A 192 7.84 -20.16 3.44
CA LEU A 192 6.56 -19.68 3.97
C LEU A 192 6.67 -18.37 4.77
N ASN A 193 7.88 -17.84 4.90
CA ASN A 193 8.20 -16.77 5.85
C ASN A 193 8.71 -15.48 5.18
N VAL A 194 8.43 -15.32 3.88
CA VAL A 194 8.81 -14.11 3.14
C VAL A 194 7.67 -13.09 3.23
N LYS A 195 8.04 -11.87 3.59
CA LYS A 195 7.16 -10.71 3.68
C LYS A 195 7.69 -9.64 2.75
N LEU A 196 6.78 -8.88 2.15
CA LEU A 196 7.15 -7.64 1.51
C LEU A 196 7.06 -6.52 2.53
N GLN A 197 8.18 -5.84 2.73
CA GLN A 197 8.26 -4.68 3.59
C GLN A 197 8.29 -3.43 2.74
N VAL A 198 7.38 -2.51 3.05
CA VAL A 198 7.38 -1.17 2.50
C VAL A 198 8.02 -0.23 3.52
N MET A 199 8.90 0.64 3.05
CA MET A 199 9.47 1.74 3.83
C MET A 199 9.21 3.02 3.07
N ALA A 200 8.75 4.06 3.76
CA ALA A 200 8.55 5.38 3.20
C ALA A 200 8.61 6.44 4.31
N LEU A 201 8.90 7.68 3.94
CA LEU A 201 8.69 8.85 4.80
C LEU A 201 7.27 9.37 4.56
N GLU A 202 6.41 9.20 5.56
CA GLU A 202 5.02 9.67 5.56
C GLU A 202 4.98 11.17 5.93
N ILE A 203 4.38 11.98 5.07
CA ILE A 203 4.23 13.43 5.23
C ILE A 203 2.74 13.76 5.29
N PRO A 204 2.22 14.19 6.44
CA PRO A 204 0.83 14.64 6.55
C PRO A 204 0.55 15.73 5.51
N LEU A 205 -0.64 15.69 4.90
CA LEU A 205 -1.09 16.79 4.07
C LEU A 205 -1.06 18.07 4.91
N ALA A 206 -0.29 19.04 4.43
CA ALA A 206 -0.20 20.34 5.06
C ALA A 206 -1.41 21.21 4.69
N PHE A 207 -1.56 22.29 5.44
CA PHE A 207 -2.42 23.42 5.10
C PHE A 207 -2.22 23.82 3.63
N GLN A 208 -3.29 23.77 2.84
CA GLN A 208 -3.31 24.27 1.47
C GLN A 208 -3.79 25.73 1.55
N ILE A 209 -2.91 26.70 1.32
CA ILE A 209 -3.35 28.08 1.07
C ILE A 209 -3.95 28.10 -0.33
N GLY A 210 -5.25 28.36 -0.41
CA GLY A 210 -5.96 28.56 -1.68
C GLY A 210 -5.53 29.83 -2.42
#